data_AF-A0A6I3LFE4-F1
#
_entry.id   AF-A0A6I3LFE4-F1
#
_cell.length_a   1.000
_cell.length_b   1.000
_cell.length_c   1.000
_cell.angle_alpha   90.00
_cell.angle_beta   90.00
_cell.angle_gamma   90.00
#
_symmetry.space_group_name_H-M   'P 1'
#
loop_
_entity.id
_entity.type
_entity.pdbx_description
1 polymer ?
#
loop_
_entity_poly.entity_id
_entity_poly.type
_entity_poly.pdbx_seq_one_letter_code
_entity_poly.pdbx_strand_id
1 'polypeptide(L)' 'FDMSVMDVVRTLLRLGSSPEQDLVIFEFRLPRIVIAALVGYGLGVAGAVIQGITRNGLADPGILGINAGAGASVVA' A
#
# COMPACT_ATOMS: atom_id res chain seq x y z
N PHE A 1 12.24 20.68 1.73
CA PHE A 1 11.30 19.92 2.57
C PHE A 1 12.07 18.90 3.41
N ASP A 2 13.09 19.35 4.14
CA ASP A 2 13.88 18.46 5.00
C ASP A 2 13.14 18.31 6.33
N MET A 3 12.16 17.40 6.36
CA MET A 3 11.62 16.90 7.62
C MET A 3 12.64 15.91 8.19
N SER A 4 13.15 16.20 9.38
CA SER A 4 14.02 15.26 10.07
C SER A 4 13.23 14.01 10.46
N VAL A 5 13.89 12.86 10.56
CA VAL A 5 13.29 11.63 11.09
C VAL A 5 12.69 11.88 12.48
N MET A 6 13.32 12.76 13.27
CA MET A 6 12.82 13.16 14.57
C MET A 6 11.49 13.92 14.49
N ASP A 7 11.30 14.77 13.48
CA ASP A 7 10.06 15.53 13.28
C ASP A 7 8.92 14.63 12.84
N VAL A 8 9.22 13.60 12.04
CA VAL A 8 8.25 12.56 11.66
C VAL A 8 7.79 11.78 12.89
N VAL A 9 8.72 11.32 13.74
CA VAL A 9 8.37 10.57 14.96
C VAL A 9 7.57 11.44 15.93
N ARG A 10 7.97 12.70 16.12
CA ARG A 10 7.24 13.66 16.96
C ARG A 10 5.84 13.92 16.44
N THR A 11 5.68 14.11 15.13
CA THR A 11 4.37 14.33 14.51
C THR A 11 3.49 13.09 14.57
N LEU A 12 4.05 11.89 14.34
CA LEU A 12 3.32 10.63 14.52
C LEU A 12 2.80 10.44 15.96
N LEU A 13 3.57 10.88 16.95
CA LEU A 13 3.19 10.85 18.37
C LEU A 13 2.38 12.09 18.81
N ARG A 14 2.04 13.00 17.88
CA ARG A 14 1.37 14.28 18.14
C ARG A 14 2.06 15.17 19.19
N LEU A 15 3.37 15.02 19.33
CA LEU A 15 4.19 15.79 20.26
C LEU A 15 4.76 17.02 19.55
N GLY A 16 4.08 18.16 19.66
CA GLY A 16 4.57 19.45 19.16
C GLY A 16 4.61 19.56 17.64
N SER A 17 3.64 18.99 16.92
CA SER A 17 3.55 19.05 15.47
C SER A 17 3.06 20.41 14.96
N SER A 18 3.66 20.88 13.86
CA SER A 18 3.15 22.00 13.08
C SER A 18 1.97 21.55 12.21
N PRO A 19 0.93 22.38 12.01
CA PRO A 19 -0.25 22.01 11.21
C PRO A 19 0.07 21.50 9.80
N GLU A 20 1.08 22.10 9.15
CA GLU A 20 1.53 21.68 7.80
C GLU A 20 2.15 20.27 7.79
N GLN A 21 2.92 19.91 8.82
CA GLN A 21 3.55 18.60 8.93
C GLN A 21 2.50 17.52 9.24
N ASP A 22 1.51 17.86 10.06
CA ASP A 22 0.40 16.97 10.41
C ASP A 22 -0.42 16.60 9.16
N LEU A 23 -0.78 17.59 8.34
CA LEU A 23 -1.46 17.37 7.05
C LEU A 23 -0.64 16.48 6.10
N VAL A 24 0.64 16.77 5.91
CA VAL A 24 1.50 16.00 5.01
C VAL A 24 1.65 14.55 5.49
N ILE A 25 1.81 14.33 6.80
CA ILE A 25 2.01 12.99 7.35
C ILE A 25 0.70 12.20 7.41
N PHE A 26 -0.37 12.76 7.98
CA PHE A 26 -1.62 12.04 8.22
C PHE A 26 -2.57 11.99 7.02
N GLU A 27 -2.63 13.02 6.18
CA GLU A 27 -3.57 13.04 5.05
C GLU A 27 -2.95 12.52 3.74
N PHE A 28 -1.64 12.71 3.54
CA PHE A 28 -1.00 12.32 2.28
C PHE A 28 -0.11 11.08 2.39
N ARG A 29 0.78 11.01 3.38
CA ARG A 29 1.82 9.96 3.45
C ARG A 29 1.31 8.69 4.12
N LEU A 30 0.76 8.79 5.32
CA LEU A 30 0.26 7.63 6.08
C LEU A 30 -0.76 6.80 5.31
N PRO A 31 -1.80 7.40 4.69
CA PRO A 31 -2.79 6.62 3.96
C PRO A 31 -2.15 5.87 2.79
N ARG A 32 -1.24 6.51 2.06
CA ARG A 32 -0.51 5.87 0.95
C ARG A 32 0.38 4.72 1.43
N ILE A 33 1.07 4.88 2.55
CA ILE A 33 1.93 3.83 3.13
C ILE A 33 1.08 2.63 3.55
N VAL A 34 -0.07 2.88 4.21
CA VAL A 34 -1.00 1.82 4.64
C VAL A 34 -1.54 1.08 3.42
N ILE A 35 -2.02 1.79 2.40
CA ILE A 35 -2.52 1.16 1.17
C ILE A 35 -1.41 0.35 0.49
N ALA A 36 -0.20 0.90 0.36
CA ALA A 36 0.92 0.19 -0.26
C ALA A 36 1.27 -1.10 0.50
N ALA A 37 1.28 -1.06 1.83
CA ALA A 37 1.53 -2.23 2.67
C ALA A 37 0.43 -3.29 2.52
N LEU A 38 -0.85 -2.88 2.54
CA LEU A 38 -1.99 -3.78 2.38
C LEU A 38 -2.04 -4.42 0.99
N VAL A 39 -1.82 -3.63 -0.05
CA VAL A 39 -1.77 -4.10 -1.44
C VAL A 39 -0.61 -5.06 -1.63
N GLY A 40 0.59 -4.70 -1.17
CA GLY A 40 1.77 -5.58 -1.26
C GLY A 40 1.57 -6.90 -0.53
N TYR A 41 1.01 -6.86 0.68
CA TYR A 41 0.66 -8.07 1.43
C TYR A 41 -0.35 -8.94 0.68
N GLY A 42 -1.45 -8.34 0.20
CA GLY A 42 -2.48 -9.05 -0.55
C GLY A 42 -1.95 -9.71 -1.82
N LEU A 43 -1.14 -8.99 -2.60
CA LEU A 43 -0.50 -9.52 -3.82
C LEU A 43 0.49 -10.63 -3.50
N GLY A 44 1.30 -10.48 -2.44
CA GLY A 44 2.23 -11.52 -1.99
C GLY A 44 1.52 -12.81 -1.58
N VAL A 45 0.43 -12.70 -0.80
CA VAL A 45 -0.40 -13.85 -0.40
C VAL A 45 -1.06 -14.49 -1.61
N ALA A 46 -1.65 -13.71 -2.51
CA ALA A 46 -2.28 -14.23 -3.72
C ALA A 46 -1.28 -14.98 -4.62
N GLY A 47 -0.08 -14.42 -4.79
CA GLY A 47 1.02 -15.06 -5.51
C GLY A 47 1.45 -16.38 -4.87
N ALA A 48 1.68 -16.39 -3.55
CA ALA A 48 2.06 -17.61 -2.83
C ALA A 48 0.99 -18.71 -2.94
N VAL A 49 -0.30 -18.36 -2.84
CA VAL A 49 -1.41 -19.31 -2.99
C VAL A 49 -1.46 -19.88 -4.40
N ILE A 50 -1.39 -19.04 -5.44
CA ILE A 50 -1.48 -19.49 -6.83
C ILE A 50 -0.27 -20.32 -7.22
N GLN A 51 0.94 -19.90 -6.84
CA GLN A 51 2.16 -20.67 -7.05
C GLN A 51 2.09 -22.03 -6.32
N GLY A 52 1.52 -22.07 -5.11
CA GLY A 52 1.32 -23.31 -4.33
C GLY A 52 0.32 -24.28 -4.96
N ILE A 53 -0.85 -23.78 -5.38
CA ILE A 53 -1.91 -24.61 -6.00
C ILE A 53 -1.44 -25.15 -7.36
N THR A 54 -0.85 -24.29 -8.18
CA THR A 54 -0.38 -24.67 -9.52
C THR A 54 0.92 -25.47 -9.49
N ARG A 55 1.62 -25.49 -8.34
CA ARG A 55 2.99 -26.00 -8.20
C ARG A 55 3.94 -25.44 -9.27
N ASN A 56 3.75 -24.16 -9.62
CA ASN A 56 4.52 -23.46 -10.61
C ASN A 56 4.96 -22.11 -10.05
N GLY A 57 6.27 -21.95 -9.80
CA GLY A 57 6.85 -20.72 -9.26
C GLY A 57 6.78 -19.51 -10.20
N LEU A 58 6.33 -19.69 -11.45
CA LEU A 58 6.11 -18.62 -12.42
C LEU A 58 4.62 -18.23 -12.53
N ALA A 59 3.73 -18.89 -11.80
CA ALA A 59 2.30 -18.59 -11.86
C ALA A 59 2.01 -17.23 -11.20
N ASP A 60 1.33 -16.36 -11.95
CA ASP A 60 0.96 -15.01 -11.51
C ASP A 60 -0.55 -14.95 -11.21
N PRO A 61 -0.97 -14.32 -10.09
CA PRO A 61 -2.38 -14.20 -9.74
C PRO A 61 -3.21 -13.41 -10.76
N GLY A 62 -2.59 -12.56 -11.60
CA GLY A 62 -3.24 -11.83 -12.68
C GLY A 62 -3.80 -12.71 -13.80
N ILE A 63 -3.37 -13.97 -13.90
CA ILE A 63 -3.91 -14.94 -14.86
C ILE A 63 -5.41 -15.25 -14.60
N LEU A 64 -5.90 -15.01 -13.38
CA LEU A 64 -7.32 -15.21 -13.02
C LEU A 64 -8.29 -14.15 -13.59
N GLY A 65 -7.78 -13.15 -14.32
CA GLY A 65 -8.63 -12.10 -14.94
C GLY A 65 -9.09 -11.01 -13.98
N ILE A 66 -8.62 -11.02 -12.73
CA ILE A 66 -8.91 -10.00 -11.70
C ILE A 66 -8.55 -8.58 -12.15
N ASN A 67 -7.44 -8.41 -12.89
CA ASN A 67 -7.04 -7.09 -13.41
C ASN A 67 -8.00 -6.57 -14.49
N ALA A 68 -8.48 -7.46 -15.36
CA ALA A 68 -9.43 -7.11 -16.41
C ALA A 68 -10.80 -6.75 -15.81
N GLY A 69 -11.27 -7.53 -14.81
CA GLY A 69 -12.50 -7.24 -14.09
C GLY A 69 -12.44 -5.91 -13.33
N ALA A 70 -11.36 -5.67 -12.58
CA ALA A 70 -11.17 -4.41 -11.86
C ALA A 70 -11.11 -3.21 -12.82
N GLY A 71 -10.39 -3.32 -13.94
CA GLY A 71 -10.31 -2.27 -14.95
C GLY A 71 -11.67 -1.93 -15.56
N ALA A 72 -12.49 -2.94 -15.84
CA ALA A 72 -13.86 -2.74 -16.31
C ALA A 72 -14.72 -1.99 -15.28
N SER A 73 -14.62 -2.33 -13.99
CA SER A 73 -15.36 -1.65 -12.91
C SER A 73 -14.94 -0.20 -12.68
N VAL A 74 -13.68 0.16 -12.98
CA VAL A 74 -13.21 1.54 -12.85
C VAL A 74 -13.72 2.43 -13.99
N VAL A 75 -13.89 1.85 -15.18
CA VAL A 75 -14.32 2.57 -16.39
C VAL A 75 -15.85 2.65 -16.51
N ALA A 76 -16.57 1.65 -16.01
CA ALA A 76 -18.03 1.60 -16.00
C ALA A 76 -18.64 2.54 -14.94
#